data_AF-X1GDG7-F1
#
_entry.id   AF-X1GDG7-F1
#
_cell.length_a   1.000
_cell.length_b   1.000
_cell.length_c   1.000
_cell.angle_alpha   90.00
_cell.angle_beta   90.00
_cell.angle_gamma   90.00
#
_symmetry.space_group_name_H-M   'P 1'
#
loop_
_entity.id
_entity.type
_entity.pdbx_description
1 polymer ?
#
loop_
_entity_poly.entity_id
_entity_poly.type
_entity_poly.pdbx_seq_one_letter_code
_entity_poly.pdbx_strand_id
1 'polypeptide(L)'
;EKELDTMDKRREWLMKKDKRIVFYYTPFHGSWLNHVEYRFGILNAKCLHESFNSPGQIYNSINGFVDLWNDVLAKPTKWKYTG
;
A
#
# COMPACT_ATOMS: atom_id res chain seq x y z
N GLU A 1 5.60 -23.21 6.59
CA GLU A 1 6.61 -22.61 5.69
C GLU A 1 7.09 -23.54 4.57
N LYS A 2 7.34 -24.83 4.83
CA LYS A 2 7.73 -25.84 3.82
C LYS A 2 6.74 -26.05 2.64
N GLU A 3 5.47 -25.66 2.77
CA GLU A 3 4.47 -25.85 1.70
C GLU A 3 4.50 -24.78 0.59
N LEU A 4 5.13 -23.64 0.82
CA LEU A 4 5.17 -22.51 -0.12
C LEU A 4 6.63 -22.12 -0.45
N ASP A 5 7.47 -23.14 -0.60
CA ASP A 5 8.91 -23.03 -0.83
C ASP A 5 9.25 -22.51 -2.24
N THR A 6 8.45 -22.87 -3.26
CA THR A 6 8.64 -22.42 -4.65
C THR A 6 7.72 -21.27 -5.04
N MET A 7 8.13 -20.54 -6.08
CA MET A 7 7.30 -19.47 -6.68
C MET A 7 5.98 -19.99 -7.24
N ASP A 8 5.97 -21.17 -7.85
CA ASP A 8 4.77 -21.75 -8.45
C ASP A 8 3.74 -22.14 -7.39
N LYS A 9 4.17 -22.79 -6.30
CA LYS A 9 3.28 -23.11 -5.17
C LYS A 9 2.72 -21.85 -4.51
N ARG A 10 3.56 -20.82 -4.34
CA ARG A 10 3.10 -19.50 -3.86
C ARG A 10 2.05 -18.90 -4.77
N ARG A 11 2.28 -18.92 -6.09
CA ARG A 11 1.33 -18.41 -7.09
C ARG A 11 0.02 -19.19 -7.05
N GLU A 12 0.06 -20.51 -7.04
CA GLU A 12 -1.13 -21.36 -6.97
C GLU A 12 -1.94 -21.03 -5.71
N TRP A 13 -1.29 -21.00 -4.55
CA TRP A 13 -1.94 -20.63 -3.28
C TRP A 13 -2.54 -19.22 -3.33
N LEU A 14 -1.81 -18.25 -3.89
CA LEU A 14 -2.27 -16.87 -4.03
C LEU A 14 -3.53 -16.74 -4.89
N MET A 15 -3.66 -17.58 -5.92
CA MET A 15 -4.80 -17.58 -6.85
C MET A 15 -6.05 -18.30 -6.34
N LYS A 16 -5.95 -19.13 -5.29
CA LYS A 16 -7.12 -19.81 -4.69
C LYS A 16 -8.12 -18.80 -4.15
N LYS A 17 -9.42 -19.04 -4.37
CA LYS A 17 -10.51 -18.18 -3.90
C LYS A 17 -11.21 -18.69 -2.64
N ASP A 18 -10.97 -19.94 -2.22
CA ASP A 18 -11.62 -20.58 -1.06
C ASP A 18 -10.94 -20.25 0.28
N LYS A 19 -10.37 -19.05 0.38
CA LYS A 19 -9.59 -18.63 1.55
C LYS A 19 -10.14 -17.35 2.14
N ARG A 20 -9.87 -17.14 3.42
CA ARG A 20 -10.32 -15.95 4.17
C ARG A 20 -9.92 -14.62 3.50
N ILE A 21 -8.73 -14.55 2.91
CA ILE A 21 -8.21 -13.35 2.25
C ILE A 21 -7.98 -13.69 0.79
N VAL A 22 -8.77 -13.11 -0.11
CA VAL A 22 -8.65 -13.29 -1.57
C VAL A 22 -7.86 -12.14 -2.16
N PHE A 23 -6.86 -12.44 -2.99
CA PHE A 23 -6.04 -11.43 -3.67
C PHE A 23 -6.63 -11.13 -5.05
N TYR A 24 -6.89 -9.85 -5.32
CA TYR A 24 -7.24 -9.33 -6.63
C TYR A 24 -6.05 -8.57 -7.19
N TYR A 25 -5.59 -8.99 -8.37
CA TYR A 25 -4.48 -8.37 -9.05
C TYR A 25 -4.98 -7.29 -10.00
N THR A 26 -4.28 -6.15 -10.03
CA THR A 26 -4.44 -5.15 -11.08
C THR A 26 -3.96 -5.73 -12.42
N PRO A 27 -4.47 -5.23 -13.57
CA PRO A 27 -3.92 -5.56 -14.88
C PRO A 27 -2.40 -5.34 -14.95
N PHE A 28 -1.75 -5.99 -15.92
CA PHE A 28 -0.35 -5.72 -16.22
C PHE A 28 -0.14 -4.22 -16.49
N HIS A 29 0.90 -3.64 -15.88
CA HIS A 29 1.19 -2.20 -15.91
C HIS A 29 0.08 -1.29 -15.34
N GLY A 30 -0.92 -1.88 -14.65
CA GLY A 30 -2.03 -1.17 -14.01
C GLY A 30 -1.78 -0.84 -12.54
N SER A 31 -0.51 -0.69 -12.12
CA SER A 31 -0.16 -0.48 -10.71
C SER A 31 -0.79 0.80 -10.15
N TRP A 32 -0.97 1.81 -11.01
CA TRP A 32 -1.67 3.07 -10.71
C TRP A 32 -3.15 2.90 -10.29
N LEU A 33 -3.76 1.75 -10.59
CA LEU A 33 -5.10 1.37 -10.09
C LEU A 33 -5.05 0.86 -8.64
N ASN A 34 -3.89 0.68 -8.04
CA ASN A 34 -3.78 0.33 -6.64
C ASN A 34 -3.85 1.60 -5.78
N HIS A 35 -4.89 1.70 -4.97
CA HIS A 35 -5.04 2.80 -4.00
C HIS A 35 -3.84 2.99 -3.07
N VAL A 36 -3.07 1.93 -2.80
CA VAL A 36 -1.87 2.03 -1.98
C VAL A 36 -0.81 2.95 -2.62
N GLU A 37 -0.70 2.97 -3.96
CA GLU A 37 0.24 3.86 -4.66
C GLU A 37 -0.16 5.31 -4.51
N TYR A 38 -1.46 5.62 -4.59
CA TYR A 38 -1.96 6.96 -4.31
C TYR A 38 -1.64 7.41 -2.88
N ARG A 39 -1.79 6.50 -1.90
CA ARG A 39 -1.42 6.76 -0.50
C ARG A 39 0.07 7.06 -0.36
N PHE A 40 0.93 6.26 -0.97
CA PHE A 40 2.38 6.51 -0.95
C PHE A 40 2.77 7.81 -1.66
N GLY A 41 2.09 8.17 -2.76
CA GLY A 41 2.28 9.46 -3.42
C GLY A 41 1.98 10.65 -2.49
N ILE A 42 0.90 10.57 -1.71
CA ILE A 42 0.58 11.59 -0.71
C ILE A 42 1.62 11.64 0.41
N LEU A 43 1.98 10.47 0.96
CA LEU A 43 3.01 10.37 2.01
C LEU A 43 4.32 11.00 1.53
N ASN A 44 4.74 10.68 0.30
CA ASN A 44 5.93 11.23 -0.30
C ASN A 44 5.86 12.76 -0.42
N ALA A 45 4.78 13.28 -1.01
CA ALA A 45 4.61 14.71 -1.25
C ALA A 45 4.46 15.54 0.03
N LYS A 46 3.88 14.98 1.10
CA LYS A 46 3.52 15.73 2.30
C LYS A 46 4.42 15.48 3.51
N CYS A 47 5.11 14.35 3.58
CA CYS A 47 5.91 13.95 4.72
C CYS A 47 7.36 13.66 4.35
N LEU A 48 7.64 13.04 3.20
CA LEU A 48 9.00 12.61 2.87
C LEU A 48 9.78 13.61 2.00
N HIS A 49 9.14 14.68 1.54
CA HIS A 49 9.77 15.74 0.74
C HIS A 49 10.54 16.76 1.60
N GLU A 50 11.23 16.27 2.64
CA GLU A 50 12.08 17.05 3.54
C GLU A 50 13.38 16.29 3.86
N SER A 51 14.35 16.96 4.48
CA SER A 51 15.62 16.34 4.88
C SER A 51 15.56 15.81 6.31
N PHE A 52 16.11 14.62 6.53
CA PHE A 52 16.14 13.95 7.82
C PHE A 52 17.56 13.71 8.29
N ASN A 53 17.79 13.89 9.59
CA ASN A 53 19.09 13.74 10.22
C ASN A 53 19.31 12.32 10.79
N SER A 54 18.27 11.49 10.84
CA SER A 54 18.38 10.10 11.27
C SER A 54 17.21 9.23 10.79
N PRO A 55 17.39 7.90 10.71
CA PRO A 55 16.29 6.97 10.47
C PRO A 55 15.16 7.07 11.52
N GLY A 56 15.50 7.37 12.77
CA GLY A 56 14.52 7.56 13.85
C GLY A 56 13.62 8.77 13.60
N GLN A 57 14.16 9.85 13.02
CA GLN A 57 13.37 11.01 12.63
C GLN A 57 12.37 10.68 11.51
N ILE A 58 12.78 9.90 10.51
CA ILE A 58 11.89 9.43 9.44
C ILE A 58 10.75 8.59 10.04
N TYR A 59 11.08 7.64 10.92
CA TYR A 59 10.09 6.79 11.59
C TYR A 59 9.06 7.63 12.36
N ASN A 60 9.51 8.58 13.18
CA ASN A 60 8.61 9.44 13.95
C ASN A 60 7.74 10.31 13.03
N SER A 61 8.30 10.83 11.95
CA SER A 61 7.57 11.68 10.99
C SER A 61 6.49 10.90 10.25
N ILE A 62 6.78 9.67 9.82
CA ILE A 62 5.80 8.79 9.17
C ILE A 62 4.65 8.46 10.15
N ASN A 63 4.95 8.07 11.39
CA ASN A 63 3.91 7.75 12.37
C ASN A 63 3.05 8.98 12.71
N GLY A 64 3.68 10.13 12.97
CA GLY A 64 2.95 11.38 13.22
C GLY A 64 2.10 11.82 12.02
N PHE A 65 2.58 11.60 10.79
CA PHE A 65 1.79 11.83 9.59
C PHE A 65 0.58 10.89 9.50
N VAL A 66 0.76 9.61 9.85
CA VAL A 66 -0.35 8.62 9.88
C VAL A 66 -1.42 9.03 10.90
N ASP A 67 -1.02 9.44 12.09
CA ASP A 67 -1.94 9.91 13.14
C ASP A 67 -2.72 11.14 12.67
N LEU A 68 -2.01 12.19 12.20
CA LEU A 68 -2.63 13.38 11.62
C LEU A 68 -3.57 13.04 10.46
N TRP A 69 -3.16 12.09 9.62
CA TRP A 69 -3.98 11.65 8.49
C TRP A 69 -5.29 11.05 8.98
N ASN A 70 -5.22 10.11 9.92
CA ASN A 70 -6.39 9.39 10.43
C ASN A 70 -7.35 10.31 11.18
N ASP A 71 -6.82 11.26 11.95
CA ASP A 71 -7.64 12.12 12.80
C ASP A 71 -8.26 13.30 12.03
N VAL A 72 -7.54 13.88 11.07
CA VAL A 72 -7.91 15.18 10.50
C VAL A 72 -8.00 15.19 8.97
N LEU A 73 -7.08 14.53 8.28
CA LEU A 73 -6.95 14.68 6.81
C LEU A 73 -7.71 13.61 6.01
N ALA A 74 -8.13 12.53 6.67
CA ALA A 74 -8.82 11.43 6.02
C ALA A 74 -10.11 11.90 5.37
N LYS A 75 -10.21 11.66 4.07
CA LYS A 75 -11.40 11.95 3.27
C LYS A 75 -11.68 10.83 2.29
N PRO A 76 -12.95 10.56 1.96
CA PRO A 76 -13.30 9.59 0.93
C PRO A 76 -12.60 9.91 -0.38
N THR A 77 -11.95 8.91 -0.98
CA THR A 77 -11.37 9.03 -2.32
C THR A 77 -12.48 8.87 -3.36
N LYS A 78 -12.58 9.83 -4.29
CA LYS A 78 -13.47 9.68 -5.44
C LYS A 78 -12.79 8.78 -6.46
N TRP A 79 -13.23 7.52 -6.50
CA TRP A 79 -12.78 6.57 -7.51
C TRP A 79 -13.40 6.92 -8.86
N LYS A 80 -12.55 7.22 -9.85
CA LYS A 80 -13.00 7.62 -11.20
C LYS A 80 -12.87 6.52 -12.24
N TYR A 81 -12.20 5.42 -11.91
CA TYR A 81 -11.99 4.31 -12.84
C TYR A 81 -13.26 3.45 -12.94
N THR A 82 -13.76 3.26 -14.16
CA THR A 82 -15.02 2.55 -14.44
C THR A 82 -14.84 1.20 -15.13
N GLY A 83 -13.60 0.73 -15.31
CA GLY A 83 -13.27 -0.45 -16.11
C GLY A 83 -12.57 -0.06 -17.41
#